data_AF-A0A953A8Z3-F1
#
_entry.id   AF-A0A953A8Z3-F1
#
_cell.length_a   1.000
_cell.length_b   1.000
_cell.length_c   1.000
_cell.angle_alpha   90.00
_cell.angle_beta   90.00
_cell.angle_gamma   90.00
#
_symmetry.space_group_name_H-M   'P 1'
#
loop_
_entity.id
_entity.type
_entity.pdbx_description
1 polymer ?
#
loop_
_entity_poly.entity_id
_entity_poly.type
_entity_poly.pdbx_seq_one_letter_code
_entity_poly.pdbx_strand_id
1 'polypeptide(L)'
;MLLEVEIQKMLVDGSKWGAWKGYQLPLSDEYVSIWTPVGTPMHWRPGTWILERHSLTYFWPHAWYTIHIGYDHQDGHFVSGYCDVVLPTDPYTSTSQRLIYVDLYVDVVIREDFSVYTKDQ
;
A
#
# COMPACT_ATOMS: atom_id res chain seq x y z
N MET A 1 13.07 10.43 14.00
CA MET A 1 12.63 10.65 12.59
C MET A 1 12.23 9.28 12.06
N LEU A 2 11.06 9.17 11.40
CA LEU A 2 10.63 7.88 10.84
C LEU A 2 11.49 7.53 9.63
N LEU A 3 11.73 6.24 9.40
CA LEU A 3 12.47 5.76 8.22
C LEU A 3 11.58 5.97 6.98
N GLU A 4 12.09 6.69 5.98
CA GLU A 4 11.43 6.80 4.68
C GLU A 4 11.62 5.49 3.89
N VAL A 5 10.53 5.03 3.29
CA VAL A 5 10.43 3.78 2.54
C VAL A 5 9.78 4.07 1.20
N GLU A 6 10.25 3.40 0.15
CA GLU A 6 9.56 3.35 -1.13
C GLU A 6 8.77 2.05 -1.24
N ILE A 7 7.47 2.18 -1.47
CA ILE A 7 6.61 1.05 -1.85
C ILE A 7 6.67 0.92 -3.37
N GLN A 8 6.91 -0.29 -3.87
CA GLN A 8 6.89 -0.63 -5.30
C GLN A 8 5.92 -1.77 -5.56
N LYS A 9 4.89 -1.48 -6.36
CA LYS A 9 3.94 -2.45 -6.90
C LYS A 9 4.42 -2.88 -8.28
N MET A 10 4.76 -4.16 -8.42
CA MET A 10 5.25 -4.78 -9.65
C MET A 10 4.13 -5.58 -10.33
N LEU A 11 4.20 -5.77 -11.64
CA LEU A 11 3.34 -6.70 -12.38
C LEU A 11 4.02 -8.06 -12.53
N VAL A 12 3.23 -9.08 -12.90
CA VAL A 12 3.71 -10.46 -13.10
C VAL A 12 4.81 -10.56 -14.17
N ASP A 13 4.81 -9.65 -15.16
CA ASP A 13 5.83 -9.57 -16.20
C ASP A 13 7.15 -8.91 -15.72
N GLY A 14 7.23 -8.52 -14.45
CA GLY A 14 8.38 -7.84 -13.84
C GLY A 14 8.44 -6.33 -14.10
N SER A 15 7.47 -5.76 -14.82
CA SER A 15 7.39 -4.31 -15.01
C SER A 15 6.83 -3.61 -13.77
N LYS A 16 7.22 -2.35 -13.55
CA LYS A 16 6.73 -1.54 -12.43
C LYS A 16 5.36 -0.97 -12.75
N TRP A 17 4.37 -1.24 -11.90
CA TRP A 17 3.02 -0.66 -12.01
C TRP A 17 2.90 0.68 -11.30
N GLY A 18 3.41 0.74 -10.06
CA GLY A 18 3.31 1.93 -9.21
C GLY A 18 4.45 2.02 -8.22
N ALA A 19 4.82 3.24 -7.86
CA ALA A 19 5.72 3.49 -6.73
C ALA A 19 5.39 4.80 -6.00
N TRP A 20 5.54 4.80 -4.69
CA TRP A 20 5.33 5.98 -3.85
C TRP A 20 6.16 5.89 -2.57
N LYS A 21 6.35 7.03 -1.91
CA LYS A 21 7.07 7.10 -0.64
C LYS A 21 6.10 6.97 0.53
N GLY A 22 6.63 6.53 1.65
CA GLY A 22 5.95 6.51 2.93
C GLY A 22 6.96 6.44 4.06
N TYR A 23 6.46 6.39 5.28
CA TYR A 23 7.25 6.33 6.49
C TYR A 23 6.91 5.06 7.25
N GLN A 24 7.92 4.25 7.53
CA GLN A 24 7.77 3.06 8.34
C GLN A 24 7.28 3.46 9.74
N LEU A 25 6.17 2.88 10.16
CA LEU A 25 5.68 2.97 11.53
C LEU A 25 6.36 1.88 12.40
N PRO A 26 6.30 1.96 13.73
CA PRO A 26 6.87 0.95 14.61
C PRO A 26 6.47 -0.47 14.20
N LEU A 27 7.46 -1.37 14.19
CA LEU A 27 7.32 -2.70 13.61
C LEU A 27 6.47 -3.61 14.49
N SER A 28 5.57 -4.34 13.84
CA SER A 28 4.99 -5.56 14.38
C SER A 28 5.86 -6.73 13.93
N ASP A 29 5.96 -7.77 14.76
CA ASP A 29 6.57 -9.04 14.37
C ASP A 29 5.73 -9.78 13.31
N GLU A 30 4.46 -9.38 13.14
CA GLU A 30 3.51 -10.03 12.24
C GLU A 30 3.40 -9.33 10.88
N TYR A 31 3.54 -8.00 10.85
CA TYR A 31 3.32 -7.20 9.65
C TYR A 31 4.14 -5.92 9.62
N VAL A 32 4.39 -5.47 8.39
CA VAL A 32 4.96 -4.16 8.09
C VAL A 32 3.82 -3.14 8.04
N SER A 33 4.01 -1.99 8.67
CA SER A 33 3.10 -0.86 8.55
C SER A 33 3.82 0.38 8.05
N ILE A 34 3.27 1.01 7.01
CA ILE A 34 3.83 2.20 6.37
C ILE A 34 2.73 3.25 6.27
N TRP A 35 3.02 4.45 6.77
CA TRP A 35 2.18 5.60 6.60
C TRP A 35 2.59 6.41 5.37
N THR A 36 1.67 6.64 4.46
CA THR A 36 1.83 7.54 3.32
C THR A 36 1.02 8.80 3.58
N PRO A 37 1.65 9.98 3.74
CA PRO A 37 0.94 11.22 4.02
C PRO A 37 0.16 11.75 2.82
N VAL A 38 -0.89 12.52 3.09
CA VAL A 38 -1.55 13.38 2.08
C VAL A 38 -0.51 14.26 1.39
N GLY A 39 -0.70 14.50 0.09
CA GLY A 39 0.24 15.25 -0.75
C GLY A 39 1.37 14.40 -1.36
N THR A 40 1.46 13.11 -1.01
CA THR A 40 2.49 12.22 -1.59
C THR A 40 2.24 12.00 -3.09
N PRO A 41 3.25 12.19 -3.96
CA PRO A 41 3.19 11.79 -5.35
C PRO A 41 3.15 10.26 -5.48
N MET A 42 2.11 9.75 -6.14
CA MET A 42 1.92 8.35 -6.47
C MET A 42 2.29 8.14 -7.95
N HIS A 43 3.44 7.53 -8.22
CA HIS A 43 3.95 7.34 -9.58
C HIS A 43 3.41 6.05 -10.19
N TRP A 44 2.23 6.12 -10.81
CA TRP A 44 1.63 5.00 -11.54
C TRP A 44 2.08 4.99 -13.00
N ARG A 45 2.03 3.82 -13.64
CA ARG A 45 2.34 3.68 -15.07
C ARG A 45 1.54 4.63 -15.98
N PRO A 46 0.23 4.89 -15.77
CA PRO A 46 -0.51 5.86 -16.57
C PRO A 46 -0.16 7.34 -16.28
N GLY A 47 0.44 7.64 -15.12
CA GLY A 47 0.76 9.01 -14.71
C GLY A 47 0.98 9.16 -13.20
N THR A 48 1.42 10.34 -12.78
CA THR A 48 1.61 10.66 -11.35
C THR A 48 0.39 11.37 -10.79
N TRP A 49 -0.16 10.86 -9.70
CA TRP A 49 -1.34 11.42 -9.02
C TRP A 49 -0.94 11.86 -7.62
N ILE A 50 -1.54 12.93 -7.09
CA ILE A 50 -1.26 13.36 -5.72
C ILE A 50 -2.25 12.68 -4.78
N LEU A 51 -1.76 12.06 -3.70
CA LEU A 51 -2.64 11.41 -2.72
C LEU A 51 -3.42 12.47 -1.94
N GLU A 52 -4.76 12.43 -2.00
CA GLU A 52 -5.65 13.42 -1.38
C GLU A 52 -6.10 13.03 0.05
N ARG A 53 -5.48 11.99 0.63
CA ARG A 53 -5.83 11.42 1.94
C ARG A 53 -4.59 10.86 2.63
N HIS A 54 -4.65 10.59 3.93
CA HIS A 54 -3.64 9.74 4.56
C HIS A 54 -3.89 8.28 4.19
N SER A 55 -2.82 7.50 4.05
CA SER A 55 -2.94 6.05 3.80
C SER A 55 -2.06 5.26 4.75
N LEU A 56 -2.59 4.16 5.29
CA LEU A 56 -1.85 3.13 5.99
C LEU A 56 -1.77 1.89 5.12
N THR A 57 -0.55 1.46 4.81
CA THR A 57 -0.27 0.18 4.15
C THR A 57 0.11 -0.84 5.20
N TYR A 58 -0.56 -1.99 5.18
CA TYR A 58 -0.23 -3.18 5.96
C TYR A 58 0.20 -4.30 5.02
N PHE A 59 1.39 -4.84 5.26
CA PHE A 59 1.95 -5.90 4.44
C PHE A 59 2.42 -7.07 5.32
N TRP A 60 2.00 -8.27 4.98
CA TRP A 60 2.36 -9.50 5.69
C TRP A 60 3.36 -10.30 4.84
N PRO A 61 4.64 -10.42 5.25
CA PRO A 61 5.63 -11.18 4.48
C PRO A 61 5.27 -12.65 4.25
N HIS A 62 4.38 -13.20 5.07
CA HIS A 62 3.93 -14.60 5.03
C HIS A 62 2.50 -14.78 4.53
N ALA A 63 1.87 -13.73 3.99
CA ALA A 63 0.54 -13.81 3.41
C ALA A 63 0.50 -13.18 2.02
N TRP A 64 -0.44 -13.62 1.18
CA TRP A 64 -0.53 -13.20 -0.22
C TRP A 64 -1.47 -12.01 -0.40
N TYR A 65 -1.40 -11.05 0.50
CA TYR A 65 -2.20 -9.82 0.41
C TYR A 65 -1.51 -8.65 1.10
N THR A 66 -1.85 -7.45 0.63
CA THR A 66 -1.54 -6.18 1.28
C THR A 66 -2.83 -5.37 1.43
N ILE A 67 -2.95 -4.62 2.52
CA ILE A 67 -4.13 -3.80 2.78
C ILE A 67 -3.69 -2.33 2.80
N HIS A 68 -4.33 -1.51 1.98
CA HIS A 68 -4.18 -0.06 1.97
C HIS A 68 -5.46 0.57 2.51
N ILE A 69 -5.38 1.28 3.63
CA ILE A 69 -6.51 1.95 4.26
C ILE A 69 -6.33 3.46 4.14
N GLY A 70 -7.29 4.13 3.51
CA GLY A 70 -7.36 5.57 3.41
C GLY A 70 -8.12 6.20 4.58
N TYR A 71 -7.59 7.31 5.09
CA TYR A 71 -8.21 8.14 6.11
C TYR A 71 -8.29 9.59 5.63
N ASP A 72 -9.43 10.24 5.86
CA ASP A 72 -9.59 11.66 5.56
C ASP A 72 -8.52 12.51 6.28
N HIS A 73 -8.06 13.56 5.61
CA HIS A 73 -6.95 14.38 6.10
C HIS A 73 -7.38 15.45 7.13
N GLN A 74 -8.69 15.73 7.26
CA GLN A 74 -9.22 16.78 8.13
C GLN A 74 -9.57 16.23 9.51
N ASP A 75 -10.24 15.09 9.59
CA ASP A 75 -10.76 14.52 10.84
C ASP A 75 -10.30 13.07 11.11
N GLY A 76 -9.62 12.43 10.16
CA GLY A 76 -9.08 11.09 10.29
C GLY A 76 -10.10 9.96 10.19
N HIS A 77 -11.34 10.19 9.74
CA HIS A 77 -12.29 9.09 9.52
C HIS A 77 -11.85 8.19 8.36
N PHE A 78 -12.25 6.92 8.41
CA PHE A 78 -12.01 5.96 7.34
C PHE A 78 -12.77 6.35 6.08
N VAL A 79 -12.10 6.36 4.91
CA VAL A 79 -12.74 6.72 3.62
C VAL A 79 -12.74 5.60 2.59
N SER A 80 -11.75 4.70 2.65
CA SER A 80 -11.66 3.58 1.71
C SER A 80 -10.64 2.55 2.17
N GLY A 81 -10.82 1.31 1.75
CA GLY A 81 -9.83 0.25 1.86
C GLY A 81 -9.63 -0.46 0.53
N TYR A 82 -8.42 -0.93 0.29
CA TYR A 82 -8.06 -1.79 -0.81
C TYR A 82 -7.27 -2.97 -0.26
N CYS A 83 -7.66 -4.18 -0.62
CA CYS A 83 -6.91 -5.40 -0.36
C CYS A 83 -6.46 -5.96 -1.70
N ASP A 84 -5.17 -5.83 -2.01
CA ASP A 84 -4.58 -6.39 -3.22
C ASP A 84 -4.09 -7.80 -2.89
N VAL A 85 -4.46 -8.78 -3.72
CA VAL A 85 -3.83 -10.11 -3.70
C VAL A 85 -2.48 -10.00 -4.37
N VAL A 86 -1.42 -10.35 -3.65
CA VAL A 86 -0.04 -10.11 -4.07
C VAL A 86 0.85 -11.31 -3.80
N LEU A 87 1.95 -11.41 -4.54
CA LEU A 87 3.08 -12.25 -4.17
C LEU A 87 4.11 -11.40 -3.41
N PRO A 88 4.39 -11.71 -2.13
CA PRO A 88 5.50 -11.13 -1.39
C PRO A 88 6.83 -11.38 -2.10
N THR A 89 7.76 -10.42 -2.03
CA THR A 89 9.10 -10.58 -2.64
C THR A 89 10.18 -10.75 -1.56
N ASP A 90 11.17 -9.86 -1.53
CA ASP A 90 12.29 -9.92 -0.59
C ASP A 90 11.82 -9.71 0.86
N PRO A 91 12.51 -10.32 1.84
CA PRO A 91 12.26 -10.05 3.25
C PRO A 91 12.33 -8.56 3.56
N TYR A 92 11.27 -8.06 4.19
CA TYR A 92 11.24 -6.70 4.69
C TYR A 92 11.76 -6.66 6.14
N THR A 93 12.62 -5.70 6.46
CA THR A 93 13.28 -5.56 7.76
C THR A 93 13.17 -4.13 8.28
N SER A 94 13.54 -3.92 9.55
CA SER A 94 13.53 -2.60 10.18
C SER A 94 14.38 -1.54 9.47
N THR A 95 15.36 -1.98 8.67
CA THR A 95 16.28 -1.14 7.91
C THR A 95 15.96 -1.12 6.41
N SER A 96 14.91 -1.82 5.97
CA SER A 96 14.52 -1.86 4.56
C SER A 96 14.01 -0.48 4.12
N GLN A 97 14.62 0.07 3.08
CA GLN A 97 14.19 1.32 2.45
C GLN A 97 13.21 1.10 1.30
N ARG A 98 12.91 -0.16 0.97
CA ARG A 98 12.03 -0.56 -0.12
C ARG A 98 11.15 -1.71 0.33
N LEU A 99 9.85 -1.57 0.09
CA LEU A 99 8.87 -2.65 0.14
C LEU A 99 8.45 -2.96 -1.30
N ILE A 100 8.67 -4.19 -1.75
CA ILE A 100 8.33 -4.63 -3.11
C ILE A 100 7.34 -5.79 -3.02
N TYR A 101 6.29 -5.74 -3.82
CA TYR A 101 5.36 -6.85 -3.99
C TYR A 101 4.89 -6.93 -5.45
N VAL A 102 4.52 -8.13 -5.88
CA VAL A 102 3.96 -8.37 -7.22
C VAL A 102 2.46 -8.45 -7.12
N ASP A 103 1.76 -7.63 -7.89
CA ASP A 103 0.32 -7.64 -8.03
C ASP A 103 -0.16 -8.87 -8.82
N LEU A 104 -1.20 -9.55 -8.31
CA LEU A 104 -1.82 -10.70 -8.97
C LEU A 104 -3.19 -10.36 -9.60
N TYR A 105 -3.45 -9.07 -9.83
CA TYR A 105 -4.62 -8.50 -10.50
C TYR A 105 -5.97 -8.68 -9.79
N VAL A 106 -5.99 -9.31 -8.62
CA VAL A 106 -7.23 -9.49 -7.84
C VAL A 106 -7.23 -8.49 -6.70
N ASP A 107 -8.17 -7.55 -6.75
CA ASP A 107 -8.36 -6.57 -5.68
C ASP A 107 -9.75 -6.71 -5.04
N VAL A 108 -9.81 -6.47 -3.74
CA VAL A 108 -11.07 -6.21 -3.02
C VAL A 108 -11.09 -4.77 -2.58
N VAL A 109 -12.17 -4.06 -2.90
CA VAL A 109 -12.39 -2.67 -2.50
C VAL A 109 -13.38 -2.64 -1.35
N ILE A 110 -13.03 -1.88 -0.32
CA ILE A 110 -13.84 -1.60 0.87
C ILE A 110 -14.27 -0.15 0.76
N ARG A 111 -15.58 0.10 0.69
CA ARG A 111 -16.14 1.45 0.69
C ARG A 111 -16.27 1.99 2.10
N GLU A 112 -16.49 3.29 2.23
CA GLU A 112 -16.70 4.00 3.49
C GLU A 112 -17.82 3.41 4.36
N ASP A 113 -18.88 2.88 3.73
CA ASP A 113 -19.99 2.18 4.38
C ASP A 113 -19.69 0.71 4.77
N PHE A 114 -18.42 0.31 4.64
CA PHE A 114 -17.90 -1.06 4.84
C PHE A 114 -18.45 -2.12 3.87
N SER A 115 -19.19 -1.73 2.83
CA SER A 115 -19.53 -2.65 1.74
C SER A 115 -18.26 -3.05 0.98
N VAL A 116 -18.23 -4.31 0.53
CA VAL A 116 -17.08 -4.89 -0.17
C VAL A 116 -17.48 -5.35 -1.57
N TYR A 117 -16.56 -5.21 -2.52
CA TYR A 117 -16.69 -5.79 -3.85
C TYR A 117 -15.33 -6.12 -4.43
N THR A 118 -15.30 -7.07 -5.35
CA THR A 118 -14.11 -7.46 -6.10
C THR A 118 -13.95 -6.60 -7.35
N LYS A 119 -12.71 -6.23 -7.66
CA LYS A 119 -12.34 -5.44 -8.84
C LYS A 119 -11.41 -6.27 -9.74
N ASP A 120 -11.38 -5.94 -11.03
CA ASP A 120 -10.48 -6.52 -12.05
C ASP A 120 -10.62 -8.05 -12.26
N GLN A 121 -11.86 -8.55 -12.12
CA GLN A 121 -12.25 -9.93 -12.47
C GLN A 121 -12.52 -10.14 -13.97
#